data_AF-A0A6V7KL03-F1
#
_entry.id   AF-A0A6V7KL03-F1
#
_cell.length_a   1.000
_cell.length_b   1.000
_cell.length_c   1.000
_cell.angle_alpha   90.00
_cell.angle_beta   90.00
_cell.angle_gamma   90.00
#
_symmetry.space_group_name_H-M   'P 1'
#
loop_
_entity.id
_entity.type
_entity.pdbx_description
1 polymer ?
#
loop_
_entity_poly.entity_id
_entity_poly.type
_entity_poly.pdbx_seq_one_letter_code
_entity_poly.pdbx_strand_id
1 'polypeptide(L)'
;MKSKNYKFGFTYQDFGPQFIAEFYDPKQWAELFQTSGAKYVILTSKNHEGYTLWPSKYSFSWNVMDVGPHCDLVSELGPAVRENNDLRFELYHFLLEWYNPLFLEDEKNNFKTNKYVRKE
;
A
#
# COMPACT_ATOMS: atom_id res chain seq x y z
N MET A 1 -12.71 -9.08 13.97
CA MET A 1 -12.93 -7.62 14.11
C MET A 1 -13.95 -7.33 15.20
N LYS A 2 -13.95 -6.12 15.80
CA LYS A 2 -14.91 -5.77 16.85
C LYS A 2 -16.34 -5.80 16.28
N SER A 3 -17.20 -6.63 16.87
CA SER A 3 -18.59 -6.89 16.41
C SER A 3 -19.54 -5.69 16.49
N LYS A 4 -19.14 -4.62 17.18
CA LYS A 4 -19.95 -3.41 17.33
C LYS A 4 -20.15 -2.66 16.01
N ASN A 5 -19.16 -2.70 15.11
CA ASN A 5 -19.13 -1.84 13.92
C ASN A 5 -19.27 -2.64 12.61
N TYR A 6 -19.06 -3.95 12.65
CA TYR A 6 -19.04 -4.80 11.45
C TYR A 6 -19.86 -6.05 11.68
N LYS A 7 -20.53 -6.52 10.62
CA LYS A 7 -21.35 -7.74 10.65
C LYS A 7 -20.52 -8.93 11.12
N PHE A 8 -21.19 -9.90 11.74
CA PHE A 8 -20.55 -11.17 12.06
C PHE A 8 -19.98 -11.81 10.79
N GLY A 9 -18.75 -12.32 10.86
CA GLY A 9 -18.04 -12.89 9.71
C GLY A 9 -17.27 -11.89 8.83
N PHE A 10 -17.32 -10.59 9.13
CA PHE A 10 -16.57 -9.57 8.38
C PHE A 10 -15.05 -9.71 8.58
N THR A 11 -14.33 -9.83 7.47
CA THR A 11 -12.88 -10.01 7.35
C THR A 11 -12.19 -8.75 6.85
N TYR A 12 -10.86 -8.65 6.99
CA TYR A 12 -10.13 -7.43 6.60
C TYR A 12 -10.19 -7.20 5.08
N GLN A 13 -10.22 -8.28 4.31
CA GLN A 13 -10.33 -8.28 2.86
C GLN A 13 -11.64 -7.64 2.37
N ASP A 14 -12.70 -7.69 3.17
CA ASP A 14 -13.98 -7.05 2.86
C ASP A 14 -13.91 -5.51 2.82
N PHE A 15 -12.82 -4.90 3.32
CA PHE A 15 -12.55 -3.48 3.13
C PHE A 15 -12.05 -3.14 1.72
N GLY A 16 -11.46 -4.09 0.99
CA GLY A 16 -10.90 -3.84 -0.34
C GLY A 16 -11.91 -3.17 -1.28
N PRO A 17 -13.10 -3.75 -1.50
CA PRO A 17 -14.14 -3.14 -2.34
C PRO A 17 -14.73 -1.83 -1.79
N GLN A 18 -14.54 -1.55 -0.50
CA GLN A 18 -15.02 -0.31 0.15
C GLN A 18 -14.01 0.84 0.05
N PHE A 19 -12.74 0.54 -0.22
CA PHE A 19 -11.72 1.53 -0.47
C PHE A 19 -11.83 2.04 -1.90
N ILE A 20 -12.64 3.07 -2.11
CA ILE A 20 -12.94 3.61 -3.46
C ILE A 20 -12.18 4.89 -3.81
N ALA A 21 -11.53 5.53 -2.82
CA ALA A 21 -10.78 6.78 -2.99
C ALA A 21 -11.57 7.90 -3.72
N GLU A 22 -12.87 8.03 -3.46
CA GLU A 22 -13.82 8.86 -4.22
C GLU A 22 -13.41 10.33 -4.40
N PHE A 23 -12.75 10.92 -3.40
CA PHE A 23 -12.31 12.33 -3.41
C PHE A 23 -10.80 12.47 -3.53
N TYR A 24 -10.11 11.44 -4.01
CA TYR A 24 -8.67 11.49 -4.20
C TYR A 24 -8.32 12.42 -5.37
N ASP A 25 -7.59 13.49 -5.08
CA ASP A 25 -7.02 14.40 -6.06
C ASP A 25 -5.50 14.54 -5.80
N PRO A 26 -4.64 13.95 -6.64
CA PRO A 26 -3.19 14.00 -6.47
C PRO A 26 -2.63 15.42 -6.60
N LYS A 27 -3.29 16.32 -7.35
CA LYS A 27 -2.84 17.70 -7.52
C LYS A 27 -3.12 18.53 -6.28
N GLN A 28 -4.31 18.36 -5.69
CA GLN A 28 -4.64 18.99 -4.41
C GLN A 28 -3.64 18.59 -3.32
N TRP A 29 -3.26 17.31 -3.29
CA TRP A 29 -2.25 16.82 -2.34
C TRP A 29 -0.87 17.45 -2.62
N ALA A 30 -0.42 17.46 -3.87
CA ALA A 30 0.85 18.08 -4.24
C ALA A 30 0.92 19.56 -3.86
N GLU A 31 -0.13 20.33 -4.09
CA GLU A 31 -0.24 21.74 -3.69
C GLU A 31 -0.20 21.89 -2.16
N LEU A 32 -0.92 21.04 -1.43
CA LEU A 32 -0.89 21.03 0.03
C LEU A 32 0.52 20.74 0.58
N PHE A 33 1.22 19.77 -0.01
CA PHE A 33 2.58 19.44 0.40
C PHE A 33 3.54 20.59 0.13
N GLN A 34 3.44 21.25 -1.03
CA GLN A 34 4.26 22.41 -1.37
C GLN A 34 4.01 23.58 -0.41
N THR A 35 2.74 23.92 -0.19
CA THR A 35 2.33 25.04 0.67
C THR A 35 2.69 24.80 2.14
N SER A 36 2.76 23.55 2.59
CA SER A 36 3.26 23.20 3.93
C SER A 36 4.75 23.48 4.13
N GLY A 37 5.52 23.70 3.05
CA GLY A 37 6.98 23.86 3.09
C GLY A 37 7.76 22.54 3.15
N ALA A 38 7.08 21.39 2.97
CA ALA A 38 7.73 20.09 2.87
C ALA A 38 8.74 20.07 1.71
N LYS A 39 9.69 19.13 1.79
CA LYS A 39 10.73 18.92 0.76
C LYS A 39 10.73 17.51 0.17
N TYR A 40 10.02 16.60 0.81
CA TYR A 40 9.84 15.24 0.33
C TYR A 40 8.50 14.69 0.80
N VAL A 41 7.96 13.78 0.02
CA VAL A 41 6.73 13.03 0.28
C VAL A 41 7.07 11.56 0.11
N ILE A 42 6.70 10.73 1.10
CA ILE A 42 6.91 9.28 1.04
C ILE A 42 5.54 8.62 1.09
N LEU A 43 5.08 8.07 -0.04
CA LEU A 43 3.82 7.34 -0.10
C LEU A 43 4.05 5.88 0.29
N THR A 44 3.19 5.33 1.15
CA THR A 44 3.15 3.89 1.41
C THR A 44 2.65 3.17 0.16
N SER A 45 3.58 2.58 -0.58
CA SER A 45 3.26 1.76 -1.75
C SER A 45 2.57 0.44 -1.32
N LYS A 46 3.12 -0.23 -0.29
CA LYS A 46 2.61 -1.48 0.28
C LYS A 46 2.88 -1.50 1.78
N ASN A 47 1.88 -1.87 2.58
CA ASN A 47 2.01 -2.08 4.02
C ASN A 47 1.85 -3.57 4.38
N HIS A 48 1.72 -3.90 5.66
CA HIS A 48 1.75 -5.26 6.19
C HIS A 48 0.65 -6.17 5.67
N GLU A 49 -0.50 -5.63 5.30
CA GLU A 49 -1.62 -6.37 4.72
C GLU A 49 -1.36 -6.86 3.29
N GLY A 50 -0.26 -6.40 2.65
CA GLY A 50 0.14 -6.82 1.31
C GLY A 50 -0.60 -6.11 0.17
N TYR A 51 -1.52 -5.21 0.48
CA TYR A 51 -2.27 -4.44 -0.52
C TYR A 51 -1.35 -3.41 -1.17
N THR A 52 -1.33 -3.39 -2.50
CA THR A 52 -0.43 -2.49 -3.25
C THR A 52 -1.19 -1.33 -3.87
N LEU A 53 -0.65 -0.12 -3.73
CA LEU A 53 -1.19 1.12 -4.29
C LEU A 53 -0.81 1.36 -5.76
N TRP A 54 -0.34 0.31 -6.44
CA TRP A 54 -0.03 0.26 -7.87
C TRP A 54 -0.45 -1.13 -8.43
N PRO A 55 -0.61 -1.31 -9.75
CA PRO A 55 -0.93 -2.61 -10.36
C PRO A 55 0.25 -3.58 -10.30
N SER A 56 0.53 -4.13 -9.12
CA SER A 56 1.59 -5.12 -8.93
C SER A 56 1.26 -6.42 -9.65
N LYS A 57 2.18 -6.89 -10.50
CA LYS A 57 2.12 -8.22 -11.12
C LYS A 57 2.22 -9.38 -10.11
N TYR A 58 2.64 -9.07 -8.87
CA TYR A 58 2.90 -10.07 -7.83
C TYR A 58 1.82 -10.10 -6.74
N SER A 59 0.94 -9.10 -6.67
CA SER A 59 -0.16 -9.01 -5.69
C SER A 59 -1.51 -9.23 -6.38
N PHE A 60 -1.68 -10.43 -6.95
CA PHE A 60 -2.86 -10.78 -7.75
C PHE A 60 -4.16 -10.63 -6.95
N SER A 61 -5.14 -9.92 -7.51
CA SER A 61 -6.45 -9.67 -6.88
C SER A 61 -6.39 -8.91 -5.54
N TRP A 62 -5.25 -8.32 -5.18
CA TRP A 62 -5.06 -7.58 -3.93
C TRP A 62 -4.20 -6.32 -4.15
N ASN A 63 -4.70 -5.47 -5.03
CA ASN A 63 -4.11 -4.17 -5.38
C ASN A 63 -5.20 -3.19 -5.82
N VAL A 64 -4.85 -1.91 -5.87
CA VAL A 64 -5.77 -0.80 -6.23
C VAL A 64 -6.43 -0.91 -7.59
N MET A 65 -5.82 -1.60 -8.56
CA MET A 65 -6.39 -1.77 -9.88
C MET A 65 -7.39 -2.94 -9.92
N ASP A 66 -7.11 -4.03 -9.21
CA ASP A 66 -7.96 -5.22 -9.20
C ASP A 66 -9.17 -5.07 -8.26
N VAL A 67 -9.01 -4.38 -7.13
CA VAL A 67 -10.06 -4.21 -6.12
C VAL A 67 -9.94 -2.84 -5.43
N GLY A 68 -11.05 -2.10 -5.37
CA GLY A 68 -11.13 -0.80 -4.70
C GLY A 68 -11.25 0.35 -5.71
N PRO A 69 -10.31 1.31 -5.76
CA PRO A 69 -10.47 2.55 -6.53
C PRO A 69 -10.29 2.38 -8.03
N HIS A 70 -9.78 1.24 -8.51
CA HIS A 70 -9.46 0.96 -9.91
C HIS A 70 -8.54 2.01 -10.54
N CYS A 71 -7.58 2.48 -9.74
CA CYS A 71 -6.70 3.59 -10.07
C CYS A 71 -5.29 3.37 -9.50
N ASP A 72 -4.25 3.63 -10.29
CA ASP A 72 -2.85 3.53 -9.86
C ASP A 72 -2.43 4.79 -9.08
N LEU A 73 -2.67 4.79 -7.77
CA LEU A 73 -2.41 5.92 -6.88
C LEU A 73 -0.93 6.32 -6.83
N VAL A 74 -0.01 5.38 -7.05
CA VAL A 74 1.44 5.68 -7.14
C VAL A 74 1.75 6.45 -8.41
N SER A 75 1.25 5.98 -9.56
CA SER A 75 1.46 6.63 -10.85
C SER A 75 0.72 7.96 -11.00
N GLU A 76 -0.32 8.21 -10.20
CA GLU A 76 -1.01 9.50 -10.16
C GLU A 76 -0.32 10.52 -9.24
N LEU A 77 0.02 10.14 -7.99
CA LEU A 77 0.62 11.08 -7.04
C LEU A 77 2.06 11.45 -7.42
N GLY A 78 2.85 10.49 -7.90
CA GLY A 78 4.27 10.69 -8.16
C GLY A 78 4.56 11.82 -9.15
N PRO A 79 3.94 11.83 -10.34
CA PRO A 79 4.04 12.93 -11.29
C PRO A 79 3.49 14.25 -10.74
N ALA A 80 2.34 14.25 -10.06
CA ALA A 80 1.76 15.48 -9.49
C ALA A 80 2.68 16.15 -8.46
N VAL A 81 3.35 15.36 -7.62
CA VAL A 81 4.35 15.89 -6.67
C VAL A 81 5.59 16.39 -7.41
N ARG A 82 6.09 15.64 -8.40
CA ARG A 82 7.33 15.97 -9.14
C ARG A 82 7.19 17.11 -10.15
N GLU A 83 5.98 17.46 -10.56
CA GLU A 83 5.72 18.67 -11.35
C GLU A 83 6.22 19.93 -10.62
N ASN A 84 6.26 19.87 -9.29
CA ASN A 84 6.90 20.85 -8.44
C ASN A 84 8.35 20.45 -8.17
N ASN A 85 9.31 21.15 -8.80
CA ASN A 85 10.75 20.85 -8.71
C ASN A 85 11.34 20.95 -7.28
N ASP A 86 10.59 21.49 -6.32
CA ASP A 86 11.00 21.64 -4.92
C ASP A 86 10.63 20.45 -4.02
N LEU A 87 9.85 19.49 -4.53
CA LEU A 87 9.40 18.31 -3.80
C LEU A 87 10.00 17.03 -4.37
N ARG A 88 10.57 16.20 -3.50
CA ARG A 88 10.95 14.82 -3.83
C ARG A 88 9.78 13.87 -3.55
N PHE A 89 9.59 12.90 -4.44
CA PHE A 89 8.60 11.84 -4.24
C PHE A 89 9.28 10.48 -4.18
N GLU A 90 9.09 9.81 -3.04
CA GLU A 90 9.66 8.51 -2.74
C GLU A 90 8.55 7.54 -2.28
N LEU A 91 8.90 6.26 -2.23
CA LEU A 91 7.99 5.20 -1.83
C LEU A 91 8.48 4.51 -0.57
N TYR A 92 7.56 4.30 0.35
CA TYR A 92 7.71 3.35 1.44
C TYR A 92 7.16 2.00 1.01
N HIS A 93 7.92 0.93 1.21
CA HIS A 93 7.49 -0.44 0.92
C HIS A 93 7.83 -1.34 2.10
N PHE A 94 6.82 -1.98 2.67
CA PHE A 94 7.06 -2.92 3.75
C PHE A 94 7.32 -4.34 3.25
N LEU A 95 8.35 -4.99 3.78
CA LEU A 95 8.75 -6.32 3.31
C LEU A 95 7.90 -7.44 3.92
N LEU A 96 7.53 -7.34 5.21
CA LEU A 96 6.70 -8.36 5.84
C LEU A 96 5.25 -8.20 5.41
N GLU A 97 4.60 -9.32 5.14
CA GLU A 97 3.24 -9.34 4.65
C GLU A 97 2.47 -10.46 5.36
N TRP A 98 1.38 -10.10 6.04
CA TRP A 98 0.64 -10.98 6.96
C TRP A 98 0.15 -12.27 6.30
N TYR A 99 -0.15 -12.22 5.00
CA TYR A 99 -0.71 -13.34 4.25
C TYR A 99 0.30 -14.01 3.33
N ASN A 100 1.55 -13.53 3.29
CA ASN A 100 2.56 -14.10 2.43
C ASN A 100 2.91 -15.52 2.91
N PRO A 101 2.89 -16.55 2.03
CA PRO A 101 3.15 -17.93 2.43
C PRO A 101 4.49 -18.10 3.15
N LEU A 102 5.50 -17.32 2.79
CA LEU A 102 6.84 -17.43 3.36
C LEU A 102 6.93 -16.78 4.74
N PHE A 103 6.17 -15.70 4.97
CA PHE A 103 6.02 -15.12 6.29
C PHE A 103 5.31 -16.09 7.23
N LEU A 104 4.19 -16.68 6.77
CA LEU A 104 3.41 -17.65 7.55
C LEU A 104 4.19 -18.94 7.84
N GLU A 105 5.02 -19.40 6.89
CA GLU A 105 5.90 -20.54 7.11
C GLU A 105 6.96 -20.25 8.18
N ASP A 106 7.59 -19.08 8.11
CA ASP A 106 8.63 -18.71 9.07
C ASP A 106 8.06 -18.41 10.47
N GLU A 107 6.88 -17.80 10.55
CA GLU A 107 6.14 -17.62 11.80
C GLU A 107 5.88 -18.97 12.49
N LYS A 108 5.42 -19.98 11.74
CA LYS A 108 5.25 -21.35 12.26
C LYS A 108 6.56 -21.98 12.73
N ASN A 109 7.69 -21.52 12.21
CA ASN A 109 9.03 -21.94 12.60
C ASN A 109 9.68 -21.01 13.64
N ASN A 110 8.91 -20.16 14.33
CA ASN A 110 9.39 -19.20 15.31
C ASN A 110 10.47 -18.24 14.77
N PHE A 111 10.34 -17.82 13.51
CA PHE A 111 11.23 -16.85 12.84
C PHE A 111 12.70 -17.31 12.78
N LYS A 112 12.94 -18.61 12.58
CA LYS A 112 14.29 -19.21 12.50
C LYS A 112 14.74 -19.53 11.08
N THR A 113 13.91 -19.26 10.09
CA THR A 113 14.17 -19.62 8.69
C THR A 113 14.94 -18.51 7.98
N ASN A 114 16.05 -18.86 7.33
CA ASN A 114 16.90 -17.90 6.60
C ASN A 114 16.86 -18.10 5.07
N LYS A 115 15.74 -18.60 4.53
CA LYS A 115 15.59 -18.95 3.10
C LYS A 115 16.02 -17.83 2.14
N TYR A 116 15.87 -16.56 2.54
CA TYR A 116 16.20 -15.41 1.72
C TYR A 116 17.61 -14.85 1.91
N VAL A 117 18.26 -15.11 3.05
CA VAL A 117 19.60 -14.58 3.36
C VAL A 117 20.68 -15.46 2.75
N ARG A 118 20.40 -16.76 2.62
CA ARG A 118 21.30 -17.74 2.01
C ARG A 118 20.75 -18.09 0.62
N LYS A 119 21.14 -17.33 -0.40
CA LYS A 119 21.03 -17.82 -1.77
C LYS A 119 22.01 -18.98 -1.94
N GLU A 120 21.51 -20.13 -2.38
CA GLU A 120 22.31 -21.11 -3.16
C GLU A 120 22.47 -20.60 -4.60
#